data_AF-A0A427XD06-F1
#
_entry.id   AF-A0A427XD06-F1
#
_cell.length_a   1.000
_cell.length_b   1.000
_cell.length_c   1.000
_cell.angle_alpha   90.00
_cell.angle_beta   90.00
_cell.angle_gamma   90.00
#
_symmetry.space_group_name_H-M   'P 1'
#
loop_
_entity.id
_entity.type
_entity.pdbx_description
1 polymer ?
#
loop_
_entity_poly.entity_id
_entity_poly.type
_entity_poly.pdbx_seq_one_letter_code
_entity_poly.pdbx_strand_id
1 'polypeptide(L)' 'MNRDSLLSAAVTKKNARSARVSSWDHSGKNEDAFIVRPGESIVLADIEGPGALTHL' A
#
# COMPACT_ATOMS: atom_id res chain seq x y z
N MET A 1 24.01 20.01 -14.02
CA MET A 1 22.56 20.11 -13.72
C MET A 1 22.28 19.29 -12.47
N ASN A 2 21.81 19.93 -11.41
CA ASN A 2 21.49 19.27 -10.15
C ASN A 2 20.33 18.29 -10.38
N ARG A 3 20.60 16.99 -10.29
CA ARG A 3 19.61 15.93 -10.54
C ARG A 3 18.72 15.68 -9.32
N ASP A 4 18.81 16.50 -8.27
CA ASP A 4 18.19 16.24 -6.96
C ASP A 4 16.99 17.15 -6.66
N SER A 5 16.38 17.78 -7.67
CA SER A 5 15.15 18.56 -7.45
C SER A 5 13.96 17.64 -7.16
N LEU A 6 12.97 18.11 -6.40
CA LEU A 6 11.78 17.31 -6.03
C LEU A 6 11.12 16.60 -7.23
N LEU A 7 11.08 17.27 -8.39
CA LEU A 7 10.44 16.75 -9.60
C LEU A 7 11.34 15.81 -10.42
N SER A 8 12.66 15.85 -10.25
CA SER A 8 13.58 14.96 -10.99
C SER A 8 13.37 13.49 -10.63
N ALA A 9 12.91 13.21 -9.40
CA ALA A 9 12.63 11.87 -8.93
C ALA A 9 11.48 11.20 -9.71
N ALA A 10 10.50 11.97 -10.18
CA ALA A 10 9.32 11.47 -10.89
C ALA A 10 9.65 10.94 -12.29
N VAL A 11 10.67 11.49 -12.95
CA VAL A 11 11.10 11.06 -14.30
C VAL A 11 12.16 9.95 -14.26
N THR A 12 12.60 9.55 -13.07
CA THR A 12 13.66 8.55 -12.90
C THR A 12 13.05 7.19 -12.58
N LYS A 13 13.31 6.19 -13.43
CA LYS A 13 12.88 4.80 -13.19
C LYS A 13 13.48 4.28 -11.88
N LYS A 14 12.62 3.76 -11.00
CA LYS A 14 13.03 3.09 -9.75
C LYS A 14 13.08 1.58 -9.96
N ASN A 15 14.06 0.92 -9.35
CA ASN A 15 14.07 -0.54 -9.24
C ASN A 15 13.29 -0.95 -7.99
N ALA A 16 11.96 -0.87 -8.08
CA ALA A 16 11.03 -1.20 -7.00
C ALA A 16 9.69 -1.65 -7.61
N ARG A 17 8.85 -2.29 -6.80
CA ARG A 17 7.47 -2.67 -7.16
C ARG A 17 6.50 -2.01 -6.19
N SER A 18 5.44 -1.42 -6.73
CA SER A 18 4.32 -0.94 -5.92
C SER A 18 3.43 -2.11 -5.51
N ALA A 19 3.04 -2.13 -4.24
CA ALA A 19 2.05 -3.06 -3.69
C ALA A 19 1.04 -2.27 -2.84
N ARG A 20 -0.15 -2.84 -2.66
CA ARG A 20 -1.20 -2.30 -1.81
C ARG A 20 -1.98 -3.46 -1.20
N VAL A 21 -2.27 -3.35 0.09
CA VAL A 21 -3.26 -4.16 0.78
C VAL A 21 -4.38 -3.21 1.20
N SER A 22 -5.63 -3.62 1.06
CA SER A 22 -6.80 -2.85 1.45
C SER A 22 -7.95 -3.79 1.77
N SER A 23 -9.01 -3.26 2.40
CA SER A 23 -10.23 -3.99 2.74
C SER A 23 -11.17 -4.25 1.55
N TRP A 24 -10.66 -4.24 0.32
CA TRP A 24 -11.50 -4.30 -0.87
C TRP A 24 -12.20 -5.67 -0.98
N ASP A 25 -13.39 -5.67 -1.57
CA ASP A 25 -14.18 -6.87 -1.76
C ASP A 25 -13.61 -7.74 -2.89
N HIS A 26 -13.04 -8.90 -2.53
CA HIS A 26 -12.45 -9.84 -3.48
C HIS A 26 -13.45 -10.49 -4.44
N SER A 27 -14.75 -10.36 -4.19
CA SER A 27 -15.80 -10.75 -5.15
C SER A 27 -16.00 -9.75 -6.29
N GLY A 28 -15.42 -8.55 -6.17
CA GLY A 28 -15.57 -7.45 -7.12
C GLY A 28 -16.85 -6.64 -6.96
N LYS A 29 -17.56 -6.77 -5.83
CA LYS A 29 -18.69 -5.90 -5.48
C LYS A 29 -18.21 -4.71 -4.64
N ASN A 30 -18.95 -4.32 -3.60
CA ASN A 30 -18.76 -3.04 -2.90
C ASN A 30 -18.75 -3.21 -1.37
N GLU A 31 -18.51 -4.41 -0.86
CA GLU A 31 -18.30 -4.63 0.58
C GLU A 31 -16.84 -4.34 0.94
N ASP A 32 -16.36 -3.13 0.63
CA ASP A 32 -14.96 -2.72 0.71
C ASP A 32 -14.50 -2.36 2.14
N ALA A 33 -14.94 -3.14 3.14
CA ALA A 33 -14.63 -2.91 4.55
C ALA A 33 -14.50 -4.22 5.32
N PHE A 34 -13.60 -4.22 6.32
CA PHE A 34 -13.57 -5.29 7.29
C PHE A 34 -14.71 -5.13 8.30
N ILE A 35 -15.38 -6.23 8.64
CA ILE A 35 -16.32 -6.29 9.77
C ILE A 35 -15.56 -6.85 10.97
N VAL A 36 -15.37 -6.02 12.01
CA VAL A 36 -14.65 -6.39 13.24
C VAL A 36 -15.62 -6.33 14.42
N ARG A 37 -15.75 -7.42 15.18
CA ARG A 37 -16.67 -7.50 16.31
C ARG A 37 -16.08 -6.86 17.58
N PRO A 38 -16.91 -6.53 18.59
CA PRO A 38 -16.40 -6.06 19.87
C PRO A 38 -15.39 -7.05 20.50
N GLY A 39 -14.20 -6.56 20.83
CA GLY A 39 -13.11 -7.35 21.40
C GLY A 39 -12.28 -8.14 20.39
N GLU A 40 -12.63 -8.10 19.11
CA GLU A 40 -11.87 -8.76 18.04
C GLU A 40 -10.71 -7.87 17.59
N SER A 41 -9.63 -8.51 17.13
CA SER A 41 -8.51 -7.85 16.45
C SER A 41 -8.28 -8.54 15.11
N ILE A 42 -7.95 -7.76 14.10
CA ILE A 42 -7.65 -8.27 12.75
C ILE A 42 -6.28 -7.78 12.28
N VAL A 43 -5.69 -8.52 11.35
CA VAL A 43 -4.46 -8.10 10.65
C VAL A 43 -4.87 -7.35 9.39
N LEU A 44 -4.61 -6.05 9.32
CA LEU A 44 -4.93 -5.22 8.15
C LEU A 44 -4.00 -5.50 6.96
N ALA A 45 -2.73 -5.79 7.25
CA ALA A 45 -1.73 -6.14 6.24
C ALA A 45 -0.66 -7.03 6.88
N ASP A 46 -0.40 -8.17 6.24
CA ASP A 46 0.74 -9.04 6.52
C ASP A 46 1.61 -9.06 5.25
N ILE A 47 2.78 -8.45 5.31
CA ILE A 47 3.62 -8.15 4.14
C ILE A 47 4.99 -8.76 4.35
N GLU A 48 5.38 -9.64 3.44
CA GLU A 48 6.68 -10.31 3.48
C GLU A 48 7.74 -9.57 2.66
N GLY A 49 9.00 -9.70 3.10
CA GLY A 49 10.16 -9.19 2.39
C GLY A 49 10.46 -7.69 2.62
N PRO A 50 11.51 -7.17 1.98
CA PRO A 50 11.93 -5.78 2.18
C PRO A 50 11.02 -4.79 1.43
N GLY A 51 10.73 -3.65 2.07
CA GLY A 51 9.92 -2.59 1.48
C GLY A 51 9.83 -1.34 2.36
N ALA A 52 9.05 -0.37 1.90
CA ALA A 52 8.73 0.85 2.65
C ALA A 52 7.25 1.16 2.53
N LEU A 53 6.59 1.43 3.67
CA LEU A 53 5.24 1.97 3.71
C LEU A 53 5.34 3.49 3.52
N THR A 54 4.91 3.96 2.35
CA THR A 54 4.98 5.39 1.99
C THR A 54 3.64 6.12 2.11
N HIS A 55 2.54 5.37 2.27
CA HIS A 55 1.18 5.86 2.45
C HIS A 55 0.38 4.81 3.22
N LEU A 56 -0.37 5.23 4.23
CA LEU A 56 -1.31 4.40 4.99
C LEU A 56 -2.64 5.15 5.10
#